data_AF-A0A529KXG4-F1
#
_entry.id   AF-A0A529KXG4-F1
#
_cell.length_a   1.000
_cell.length_b   1.000
_cell.length_c   1.000
_cell.angle_alpha   90.00
_cell.angle_beta   90.00
_cell.angle_gamma   90.00
#
_symmetry.space_group_name_H-M   'P 1'
#
loop_
_entity.id
_entity.type
_entity.pdbx_description
1 polymer ?
#
loop_
_entity_poly.entity_id
_entity_poly.type
_entity_poly.pdbx_seq_one_letter_code
_entity_poly.pdbx_strand_id
1 'polypeptide(L)'
;RAAVDVSGRPFLVWNVAFSSPKIGTFDTELVREFFQALAQNAGITLHVTNHYGANNHHIAETCFKAVARVLRAALEPDPRQPDAVPSTKGSLKG
;
A
#
# COMPACT_ATOMS: atom_id res chain seq x y z
N ARG A 1 -9.71 1.39 0.75
CA ARG A 1 -9.13 1.98 -0.48
C ARG A 1 -7.61 1.99 -0.35
N ALA A 2 -6.91 1.79 -1.46
CA ALA A 2 -5.47 2.01 -1.53
C ALA A 2 -5.14 2.86 -2.77
N ALA A 3 -3.99 3.52 -2.75
CA ALA A 3 -3.35 4.12 -3.91
C ALA A 3 -1.85 3.93 -3.77
N VAL A 4 -1.16 3.69 -4.89
CA VAL A 4 0.27 3.42 -4.92
C VAL A 4 0.93 4.19 -6.05
N ASP A 5 2.15 4.68 -5.80
CA ASP A 5 3.05 5.26 -6.78
C ASP A 5 4.40 4.54 -6.67
N VAL A 6 4.82 3.85 -7.74
CA VAL A 6 6.09 3.11 -7.83
C VAL A 6 7.21 4.09 -8.17
N SER A 7 7.57 4.88 -7.16
CA SER A 7 8.13 6.22 -7.37
C SER A 7 9.61 6.36 -7.06
N GLY A 8 10.20 5.34 -6.43
CA GLY A 8 11.50 5.42 -5.78
C GLY A 8 11.51 6.24 -4.50
N ARG A 9 10.35 6.76 -4.06
CA ARG A 9 10.20 7.60 -2.86
C ARG A 9 9.38 6.85 -1.81
N PRO A 10 10.06 6.21 -0.83
CA PRO A 10 9.38 5.42 0.19
C PRO A 10 8.57 6.32 1.13
N PHE A 11 7.25 6.08 1.21
CA PHE A 11 6.37 6.80 2.13
C PHE A 11 5.08 6.01 2.39
N LEU A 12 4.56 6.08 3.61
CA LEU A 12 3.26 5.50 3.98
C LEU A 12 2.32 6.57 4.53
N VAL A 13 1.13 6.68 3.94
CA VAL A 13 -0.03 7.33 4.57
C VAL A 13 -0.99 6.26 5.05
N TRP A 14 -1.23 6.26 6.37
CA TRP A 14 -2.06 5.26 7.04
C TRP A 14 -3.26 5.92 7.70
N ASN A 15 -4.45 5.73 7.12
CA ASN A 15 -5.72 6.18 7.68
C ASN A 15 -6.65 4.98 7.91
N VAL A 16 -6.28 4.15 8.89
CA VAL A 16 -7.01 2.95 9.29
C VAL A 16 -6.96 2.86 10.81
N ALA A 17 -8.11 2.71 11.43
CA ALA A 17 -8.23 2.50 12.87
C ALA A 17 -8.65 1.06 13.17
N PHE A 18 -8.03 0.48 14.19
CA PHE A 18 -8.44 -0.79 14.79
C PHE A 18 -9.03 -0.52 16.18
N SER A 19 -10.13 -1.19 16.52
CA SER A 19 -10.83 -1.00 17.79
C SER A 19 -10.35 -1.90 18.93
N SER A 20 -9.50 -2.87 18.63
CA SER A 20 -8.91 -3.84 19.58
C SER A 20 -7.43 -4.01 19.23
N PRO A 21 -6.54 -4.16 20.24
CA PRO A 21 -5.11 -4.36 20.02
C PRO A 21 -4.78 -5.69 19.35
N LYS A 22 -5.70 -6.66 19.36
CA LYS A 22 -5.49 -8.00 18.81
C LYS A 22 -6.64 -8.48 17.91
N ILE A 23 -6.28 -9.33 16.95
CA ILE A 23 -7.16 -10.21 16.16
C ILE A 23 -6.71 -11.65 16.47
N GLY A 24 -7.44 -12.35 17.34
CA GLY A 24 -6.97 -13.62 17.89
C GLY A 24 -5.67 -13.42 18.66
N THR A 25 -4.58 -14.03 18.21
CA THR A 25 -3.24 -13.87 18.80
C THR A 25 -2.39 -12.79 18.11
N PHE A 26 -2.85 -12.24 16.98
CA PHE A 26 -2.11 -11.30 16.15
C PHE A 26 -2.32 -9.85 16.59
N ASP A 27 -1.24 -9.08 16.76
CA ASP A 27 -1.30 -7.67 17.15
C ASP A 27 -1.69 -6.77 15.98
N THR A 28 -2.74 -5.96 16.14
CA THR A 28 -3.26 -5.11 15.05
C THR A 28 -2.28 -4.03 14.61
N GLU A 29 -1.37 -3.61 15.49
CA GLU A 29 -0.32 -2.64 15.15
C GLU A 29 0.61 -3.18 14.04
N LEU A 30 0.84 -4.50 14.01
CA LEU A 30 1.70 -5.14 13.02
C LEU A 30 1.15 -5.02 11.60
N VAL A 31 -0.15 -4.77 11.43
CA VAL A 31 -0.71 -4.48 10.10
C VAL A 31 -0.10 -3.19 9.53
N ARG A 32 -0.02 -2.13 10.35
CA ARG A 32 0.60 -0.87 9.92
C ARG A 32 2.09 -1.05 9.69
N GLU A 33 2.78 -1.74 10.59
CA GLU A 33 4.23 -1.99 10.47
C GLU A 33 4.55 -2.81 9.22
N PHE A 34 3.71 -3.77 8.85
CA PHE A 34 3.84 -4.50 7.59
C PHE A 34 3.80 -3.54 6.39
N PHE A 35 2.80 -2.66 6.31
CA PHE A 35 2.69 -1.73 5.18
C PHE A 35 3.78 -0.65 5.21
N GLN A 36 4.26 -0.28 6.39
CA GLN A 36 5.40 0.61 6.55
C GLN A 36 6.63 -0.06 5.96
N ALA A 37 6.95 -1.29 6.38
CA ALA A 37 8.08 -2.04 5.86
C ALA A 37 7.96 -2.30 4.35
N LEU A 38 6.76 -2.61 3.85
CA LEU A 38 6.52 -2.78 2.42
C LEU A 38 6.82 -1.50 1.64
N ALA A 39 6.29 -0.35 2.08
CA ALA A 39 6.51 0.94 1.42
C ALA A 39 8.00 1.32 1.42
N GLN A 40 8.68 1.15 2.55
CA GLN A 40 10.10 1.51 2.68
C GLN A 40 10.99 0.63 1.79
N ASN A 41 10.83 -0.69 1.85
CA ASN A 41 11.74 -1.61 1.17
C ASN A 41 11.44 -1.73 -0.33
N ALA A 42 10.20 -1.53 -0.76
CA ALA A 42 9.85 -1.52 -2.17
C ALA A 42 10.12 -0.16 -2.84
N GLY A 43 10.47 0.90 -2.08
CA GLY A 43 10.69 2.24 -2.62
C GLY A 43 9.43 2.86 -3.21
N ILE A 44 8.26 2.59 -2.61
CA ILE A 44 6.96 3.06 -3.11
C ILE A 44 6.33 4.07 -2.16
N THR A 45 5.54 4.98 -2.73
CA THR A 45 4.60 5.80 -1.95
C THR A 45 3.27 5.08 -1.89
N LEU A 46 2.81 4.74 -0.68
CA LEU A 46 1.62 3.95 -0.43
C LEU A 46 0.63 4.71 0.44
N HIS A 47 -0.63 4.79 0.00
CA HIS A 47 -1.73 5.32 0.79
C HIS A 47 -2.74 4.21 1.06
N VAL A 48 -3.09 4.00 2.33
CA VAL A 48 -4.14 3.06 2.73
C VAL A 48 -5.16 3.80 3.57
N THR A 49 -6.43 3.66 3.20
CA THR A 49 -7.55 4.27 3.93
C THR A 49 -8.67 3.26 4.09
N ASN A 50 -9.10 3.02 5.33
CA ASN A 50 -10.34 2.33 5.61
C ASN A 50 -11.46 3.36 5.79
N HIS A 51 -12.57 3.22 5.06
CA HIS A 51 -13.68 4.17 5.15
C HIS A 51 -14.56 3.91 6.37
N TYR A 52 -14.80 2.64 6.68
CA TYR A 52 -15.63 2.19 7.79
C TYR A 52 -15.41 0.69 8.03
N GLY A 53 -15.81 0.21 9.19
CA GLY A 53 -15.76 -1.20 9.55
C GLY A 53 -15.83 -1.39 11.05
N ALA A 54 -16.44 -2.49 11.51
CA ALA A 54 -16.55 -2.80 12.93
C ALA A 54 -15.68 -4.00 13.35
N ASN A 55 -15.36 -4.89 12.39
CA ASN A 55 -14.61 -6.10 12.65
C ASN A 55 -13.15 -5.93 12.21
N ASN A 56 -12.20 -6.03 13.15
CA ASN A 56 -10.78 -5.78 12.89
C ASN A 56 -10.15 -6.77 11.90
N HIS A 57 -10.60 -8.03 11.89
CA HIS A 57 -10.15 -9.01 10.90
C HIS A 57 -10.52 -8.55 9.48
N HIS A 58 -11.78 -8.17 9.26
CA HIS A 58 -12.21 -7.64 7.96
C HIS A 58 -11.51 -6.32 7.61
N ILE A 59 -11.30 -5.41 8.58
CA ILE A 59 -10.56 -4.16 8.34
C ILE A 59 -9.14 -4.47 7.84
N ALA A 60 -8.41 -5.35 8.54
CA ALA A 60 -7.06 -5.74 8.12
C ALA A 60 -7.09 -6.36 6.72
N GLU A 61 -7.92 -7.37 6.51
CA GLU A 61 -8.03 -8.09 5.24
C GLU A 61 -8.38 -7.18 4.07
N THR A 62 -9.28 -6.20 4.26
CA THR A 62 -9.63 -5.23 3.21
C THR A 62 -8.47 -4.30 2.86
N CYS A 63 -7.59 -3.97 3.80
CA CYS A 63 -6.36 -3.21 3.52
C CYS A 63 -5.44 -4.01 2.60
N PHE A 64 -5.14 -5.28 2.94
CA PHE A 64 -4.32 -6.16 2.10
C PHE A 64 -4.92 -6.36 0.70
N LYS A 65 -6.22 -6.68 0.61
CA LYS A 65 -6.90 -6.86 -0.67
C LYS A 65 -6.88 -5.59 -1.53
N ALA A 66 -7.09 -4.42 -0.92
CA ALA A 66 -7.04 -3.15 -1.65
C ALA A 66 -5.63 -2.86 -2.19
N VAL A 67 -4.59 -3.06 -1.37
CA VAL A 67 -3.19 -2.87 -1.78
C VAL A 67 -2.80 -3.84 -2.89
N ALA A 68 -3.17 -5.12 -2.79
CA ALA A 68 -2.89 -6.12 -3.82
C ALA A 68 -3.46 -5.72 -5.20
N ARG A 69 -4.68 -5.17 -5.23
CA ARG A 69 -5.32 -4.74 -6.49
C ARG A 69 -4.61 -3.55 -7.13
N VAL A 70 -4.23 -2.53 -6.35
CA VAL A 70 -3.56 -1.35 -6.90
C VAL A 70 -2.12 -1.64 -7.27
N LEU A 71 -1.43 -2.53 -6.54
CA LEU A 71 -0.09 -2.99 -6.91
C LEU A 71 -0.12 -3.74 -8.25
N ARG A 72 -1.07 -4.66 -8.44
CA ARG A 72 -1.24 -5.34 -9.72
C ARG A 72 -1.40 -4.34 -10.87
N ALA A 73 -2.28 -3.36 -10.70
CA ALA A 73 -2.52 -2.36 -11.74
C ALA A 73 -1.30 -1.46 -12.00
N ALA A 74 -0.56 -1.09 -10.96
CA ALA A 74 0.61 -0.22 -11.09
C ALA A 74 1.85 -0.92 -11.68
N LEU A 75 1.92 -2.25 -11.57
CA LEU A 75 3.02 -3.07 -12.09
C LEU A 75 2.72 -3.70 -13.45
N GLU A 76 1.51 -3.54 -13.97
CA GLU A 76 1.15 -4.04 -15.30
C GLU A 76 1.92 -3.25 -16.37
N PRO A 77 2.54 -3.92 -17.37
CA PRO A 77 3.16 -3.22 -18.49
C PRO A 77 2.13 -2.35 -19.23
N ASP A 78 2.45 -1.07 -19.46
CA ASP A 78 1.61 -0.20 -20.29
C ASP A 78 2.01 -0.34 -21.77
N PRO A 79 1.19 -0.96 -22.63
CA PRO A 79 1.54 -1.16 -24.04
C PRO A 79 1.66 0.16 -24.82
N ARG A 80 1.19 1.28 -24.26
CA ARG A 80 1.35 2.62 -24.85
C ARG A 80 2.75 3.20 -24.62
N GLN A 81 3.51 2.65 -23.68
CA GLN A 81 4.78 3.17 -23.21
C GLN A 81 5.79 2.04 -22.89
N PRO A 82 6.09 1.13 -23.85
CA PRO A 82 6.82 -0.11 -23.57
C PRO A 82 8.24 0.09 -23.02
N ASP A 83 8.94 1.14 -23.46
CA ASP A 83 10.34 1.42 -23.10
C ASP A 83 10.51 2.75 -22.36
N ALA A 84 9.42 3.41 -22.01
CA ALA A 84 9.47 4.72 -21.37
C ALA A 84 9.50 4.59 -19.85
N VAL A 85 10.41 5.32 -19.22
CA VAL A 85 10.35 5.54 -17.76
C VAL A 85 9.18 6.49 -17.49
N PRO A 86 8.16 6.11 -16.70
CA PRO A 86 6.97 6.93 -16.46
C PRO A 86 7.26 8.07 -15.45
N SER A 87 8.20 8.94 -15.80
CA SER A 87 8.67 10.06 -15.00
C SER A 87 9.15 11.18 -15.91
N THR A 88 8.67 12.40 -15.68
CA THR A 88 9.16 13.58 -16.42
C THR A 88 10.64 13.87 -16.17
N LYS A 89 11.21 13.33 -15.08
CA LYS A 89 12.65 13.40 -14.78
C LYS A 89 13.48 12.37 -15.57
N GLY A 90 12.84 11.44 -16.27
CA GLY A 90 13.51 10.34 -16.97
C GLY A 90 14.11 9.27 -16.04
N SER A 91 13.86 9.34 -14.74
CA SER A 91 14.37 8.40 -13.73
C SER A 91 13.35 8.18 -12.62
N LEU A 92 13.35 6.97 -12.06
CA LEU A 92 12.62 6.55 -10.86
C LEU A 92 13.56 6.25 -9.68
N LYS A 93 14.87 6.53 -9.83
CA LYS A 93 15.79 6.46 -8.70
C LYS A 93 15.51 7.62 -7.74
N GLY A 94 15.47 7.31 -6.45
CA GLY A 94 15.37 8.29 -5.36
C GLY A 94 16.55 9.25 -5.33
#